data_AF-A0A3S0PFQ3-F1
#
_entry.id   AF-A0A3S0PFQ3-F1
#
_cell.length_a   1.000
_cell.length_b   1.000
_cell.length_c   1.000
_cell.angle_alpha   90.00
_cell.angle_beta   90.00
_cell.angle_gamma   90.00
#
_symmetry.space_group_name_H-M   'P 1'
#
loop_
_entity.id
_entity.type
_entity.pdbx_description
1 polymer ?
#
loop_
_entity_poly.entity_id
_entity_poly.type
_entity_poly.pdbx_seq_one_letter_code
_entity_poly.pdbx_strand_id
1 'polypeptide(L)' 'MTKDRVIALYCKPYKEIPSIDSNKTLHERLYYKEILFLGRWHEVNSILHLENSVFKSLEQGEEQLLDKTHQVIVT' A
#
# COMPACT_ATOMS: atom_id res chain seq x y z
N MET A 1 6.30 -15.60 -3.86
CA MET A 1 6.83 -15.07 -2.58
C MET A 1 5.75 -15.22 -1.52
N THR A 2 6.07 -15.76 -0.33
CA THR A 2 5.07 -15.97 0.75
C THR A 2 4.77 -14.67 1.49
N LYS A 3 3.62 -14.61 2.17
CA LYS A 3 3.23 -13.48 3.04
C LYS A 3 4.30 -13.15 4.08
N ASP A 4 4.84 -14.16 4.76
CA ASP A 4 5.89 -13.96 5.76
C ASP A 4 7.15 -13.34 5.13
N ARG A 5 7.48 -13.74 3.89
CA ARG A 5 8.62 -13.15 3.18
C ARG A 5 8.33 -11.72 2.73
N VAL A 6 7.10 -11.40 2.33
CA VAL A 6 6.66 -10.03 2.05
C VAL A 6 6.82 -9.17 3.30
N ILE A 7 6.29 -9.61 4.44
CA ILE A 7 6.35 -8.87 5.71
C ILE A 7 7.81 -8.71 6.17
N ALA A 8 8.66 -9.72 5.97
CA ALA A 8 10.07 -9.62 6.29
C ALA A 8 10.83 -8.61 5.43
N LEU A 9 10.39 -8.36 4.19
CA LEU A 9 11.03 -7.42 3.26
C LEU A 9 10.49 -6.00 3.38
N TYR A 10 9.17 -5.85 3.51
CA TYR A 10 8.47 -4.56 3.47
C TYR A 10 7.94 -4.09 4.83
N CYS A 11 8.25 -4.83 5.90
CA CYS A 11 7.66 -4.68 7.23
C CYS A 11 6.16 -5.00 7.25
N LYS A 12 5.56 -4.82 8.44
CA LYS A 12 4.14 -5.04 8.65
C LYS A 12 3.32 -3.98 7.89
N PRO A 13 2.30 -4.36 7.11
CA PRO A 13 1.41 -3.40 6.44
C PRO A 13 0.64 -2.58 7.48
N TYR A 14 0.27 -1.35 7.13
CA TYR A 14 -0.55 -0.50 8.02
C TYR A 14 -2.00 -0.97 8.07
N LYS A 15 -2.46 -1.70 7.03
CA LYS A 15 -3.80 -2.27 6.95
C LYS A 15 -3.76 -3.59 6.18
N GLU A 16 -4.59 -4.53 6.62
CA GLU A 16 -4.79 -5.82 5.96
C GLU A 16 -6.30 -6.09 5.84
N ILE A 17 -6.73 -6.60 4.69
CA ILE A 17 -8.12 -7.02 4.46
C ILE A 17 -8.12 -8.45 3.89
N PRO A 18 -8.54 -9.46 4.66
CA PRO A 18 -8.79 -10.80 4.16
C PRO A 18 -10.22 -10.95 3.63
N SER A 19 -10.40 -11.81 2.62
CA SER A 19 -11.71 -12.23 2.10
C SER A 19 -11.62 -13.62 1.50
N ILE A 20 -12.66 -14.43 1.60
CA ILE A 20 -12.71 -15.77 0.98
C ILE A 20 -13.72 -15.75 -0.16
N ASP A 21 -13.35 -16.30 -1.32
CA ASP A 21 -14.25 -16.42 -2.47
C ASP A 21 -15.07 -17.72 -2.45
N SER A 22 -15.95 -17.88 -3.44
CA SER A 22 -16.79 -19.08 -3.61
C SER A 22 -15.98 -20.37 -3.82
N ASN A 23 -14.73 -20.27 -4.27
CA ASN A 23 -13.81 -21.39 -4.49
C ASN A 23 -12.97 -21.72 -3.25
N LYS A 24 -13.25 -21.09 -2.10
CA LYS A 24 -12.49 -21.21 -0.84
C LYS A 24 -11.05 -20.70 -0.96
N THR A 25 -10.76 -19.84 -1.94
CA THR A 25 -9.47 -19.14 -2.03
C THR A 25 -9.47 -17.98 -1.04
N LEU A 26 -8.45 -17.93 -0.20
CA LEU A 26 -8.20 -16.78 0.66
C LEU A 26 -7.53 -15.68 -0.17
N HIS A 27 -8.21 -14.57 -0.35
CA HIS A 27 -7.69 -13.34 -0.92
C HIS A 27 -7.27 -12.40 0.22
N GLU A 28 -6.05 -11.87 0.17
CA GLU A 28 -5.53 -10.96 1.18
C GLU A 28 -4.98 -9.71 0.50
N ARG A 29 -5.41 -8.53 0.96
CA ARG A 29 -4.89 -7.24 0.51
C ARG A 29 -4.08 -6.60 1.62
N LEU A 30 -2.79 -6.38 1.37
CA LEU A 30 -1.87 -5.72 2.30
C LEU A 30 -1.59 -4.31 1.80
N TYR A 31 -1.81 -3.32 2.65
CA TYR A 31 -1.66 -1.91 2.30
C TYR A 31 -0.38 -1.34 2.92
N TYR A 32 0.39 -0.63 2.08
CA TYR A 32 1.62 0.04 2.42
C TYR A 32 1.58 1.50 1.99
N LYS A 33 2.31 2.35 2.72
CA LYS A 33 2.50 3.77 2.41
C LYS A 33 3.98 4.01 2.23
N GLU A 34 4.32 4.67 1.14
CA GLU A 34 5.68 5.05 0.80
C GLU A 34 5.75 6.57 0.70
N ILE A 35 6.74 7.16 1.36
CA ILE A 35 7.03 8.59 1.24
C ILE A 35 8.19 8.75 0.27
N LEU A 36 7.93 9.40 -0.86
CA LEU A 36 8.91 9.61 -1.92
C LEU A 36 9.16 11.11 -2.09
N PHE A 37 10.42 11.47 -2.37
CA PHE A 37 10.78 12.83 -2.76
C PHE A 37 11.05 12.88 -4.27
N LEU A 38 10.13 13.51 -5.01
CA LEU A 38 10.19 13.67 -6.48
C LEU A 38 10.13 15.16 -6.84
N GLY A 39 11.00 15.96 -6.23
CA GLY A 39 10.96 17.42 -6.29
C GLY A 39 9.98 18.05 -5.28
N ARG A 40 8.96 17.30 -4.84
CA ARG A 40 8.16 17.56 -3.64
C ARG A 40 7.97 16.25 -2.86
N TRP A 41 7.40 16.32 -1.66
CA TRP A 41 7.04 15.13 -0.88
C TRP A 41 5.72 14.54 -1.34
N HIS A 42 5.71 13.26 -1.69
CA HIS A 42 4.53 12.49 -2.08
C HIS A 42 4.34 11.31 -1.13
N GLU A 43 3.11 11.04 -0.76
CA GLU A 43 2.69 9.76 -0.18
C GLU A 43 2.08 8.91 -1.31
N VAL A 44 2.66 7.74 -1.55
CA VAL A 44 2.13 6.76 -2.51
C VAL A 44 1.62 5.56 -1.74
N ASN A 45 0.39 5.14 -2.02
CA ASN A 45 -0.14 3.90 -1.48
C ASN A 45 0.19 2.73 -2.40
N SER A 46 0.58 1.61 -1.81
CA SER A 46 0.87 0.35 -2.50
C SER A 46 -0.04 -0.73 -1.93
N ILE A 47 -0.73 -1.49 -2.80
CA ILE A 47 -1.62 -2.59 -2.41
C ILE A 47 -1.05 -3.88 -2.96
N LEU A 48 -0.63 -4.77 -2.07
CA LEU A 48 -0.17 -6.11 -2.44
C LEU A 48 -1.34 -7.07 -2.34
N HIS A 49 -1.60 -7.78 -3.44
CA HIS A 49 -2.63 -8.81 -3.55
C HIS A 49 -1.99 -10.18 -3.39
N LEU A 50 -2.49 -10.94 -2.42
CA LEU A 50 -2.08 -12.31 -2.13
C LEU A 50 -3.28 -13.25 -2.28
N GLU A 51 -2.99 -14.45 -2.72
CA GLU A 51 -3.93 -15.57 -2.67
C GLU A 51 -3.31 -16.71 -1.88
N ASN A 52 -4.02 -17.23 -0.89
CA ASN A 52 -3.57 -18.31 -0.01
C ASN A 52 -2.16 -18.03 0.55
N SER A 53 -1.94 -16.79 1.03
CA SER A 53 -0.67 -16.30 1.57
C SER A 53 0.51 -16.33 0.59
N VAL A 54 0.23 -16.32 -0.71
CA VAL A 54 1.22 -16.18 -1.79
C VAL A 54 0.98 -14.88 -2.56
N PHE A 55 2.01 -14.04 -2.65
CA PHE A 55 1.99 -12.81 -3.44
C PHE A 55 1.70 -13.08 -4.92
N LYS A 56 0.75 -12.32 -5.48
CA LYS A 56 0.31 -12.41 -6.87
C LYS A 56 0.58 -11.15 -7.66
N SER A 57 0.20 -10.00 -7.14
CA SER A 57 0.34 -8.72 -7.84
C SER A 57 0.49 -7.55 -6.89
N LEU A 58 1.04 -6.47 -7.44
CA LEU A 58 1.16 -5.17 -6.81
C LEU A 58 0.30 -4.19 -7.60
N GLU A 59 -0.48 -3.38 -6.90
CA GLU A 59 -1.24 -2.26 -7.44
C GLU A 59 -0.74 -0.98 -6.78
N GLN A 60 -0.45 0.03 -7.59
CA GLN A 60 -0.24 1.38 -7.09
C GLN A 60 -1.62 1.99 -6.80
N GLY A 61 -1.86 2.30 -5.53
CA GLY A 61 -3.05 3.02 -5.08
C GLY A 61 -2.91 4.53 -5.28
N GLU A 62 -3.66 5.31 -4.49
CA GLU A 62 -3.65 6.76 -4.58
C GLU A 62 -2.28 7.36 -4.23
N GLU A 63 -1.86 8.34 -5.03
CA GLU A 63 -0.75 9.23 -4.74
C GLU A 63 -1.29 10.57 -4.23
N GLN A 64 -0.69 11.07 -3.15
CA GLN A 64 -1.06 12.35 -2.54
C GLN A 64 0.19 13.21 -2.35
N LEU A 65 0.14 14.45 -2.85
CA LEU A 65 1.15 15.45 -2.55
C LEU A 65 1.02 15.87 -1.06
N LEU A 66 2.11 15.73 -0.30
CA LEU A 66 2.15 16.06 1.13
C LEU A 66 2.42 17.55 1.40
N ASP A 67 2.76 18.31 0.36
CA ASP A 67 3.08 19.74 0.45
C ASP A 67 1.81 20.59 0.58
N LYS A 68 1.16 20.51 1.75
CA LYS A 68 -0.02 21.32 2.11
C LYS A 68 0.37 22.44 3.08
N THR A 69 1.30 23.30 2.66
CA THR A 69 1.48 24.62 3.28
C THR A 69 2.24 25.54 2.33
N HIS A 70 1.52 26.39 1.62
CA HIS A 70 1.77 27.83 1.46
C HIS A 70 0.53 28.44 0.77
N GLN A 71 -0.63 28.41 1.44
CA GLN A 71 -1.63 29.44 1.16
C GLN A 71 -1.06 30.75 1.73
N VAL A 72 -0.35 31.51 0.90
CA VAL A 72 -0.05 32.91 1.22
C VAL A 72 -1.40 33.62 1.21
N ILE A 73 -1.97 33.83 2.39
CA ILE A 73 -3.07 34.77 2.55
C ILE A 73 -2.44 36.15 2.34
N VAL A 74 -2.67 36.73 1.16
CA VAL A 74 -2.39 38.15 0.93
C VAL A 74 -3.54 38.91 1.60
N THR A 75 -3.29 39.38 2.82
CA THR A 75 -4.13 40.39 3.50
C THR A 75 -3.86 41.78 2.93
#